data_AF-A0A3S4WQ34-F1
#
_entry.id   AF-A0A3S4WQ34-F1
#
_cell.length_a   1.000
_cell.length_b   1.000
_cell.length_c   1.000
_cell.angle_alpha   90.00
_cell.angle_beta   90.00
_cell.angle_gamma   90.00
#
_symmetry.space_group_name_H-M   'P 1'
#
loop_
_entity.id
_entity.type
_entity.pdbx_description
1 polymer ?
#
loop_
_entity_poly.entity_id
_entity_poly.type
_entity_poly.pdbx_seq_one_letter_code
_entity_poly.pdbx_strand_id
1 'polypeptide(L)'
;MLILKNTNIEVILSKNQTKLMTCLINEINEKKDIINYIWNGKNRKSTENSYGQLVYKTKTLLVKNGFPQDLIMTISTYGLCLNKNYVRVGCSQHKCMVMIYNDPVYFL
;
A
#
# COMPACT_ATOMS: atom_id res chain seq x y z
N MET A 1 2.95 -7.29 11.46
CA MET A 1 1.57 -7.47 11.93
C MET A 1 0.72 -6.38 11.30
N LEU A 2 -0.44 -6.72 10.75
CA LEU A 2 -1.38 -5.75 10.17
C LEU A 2 -2.68 -5.77 10.98
N ILE A 3 -3.17 -4.58 11.33
CA ILE A 3 -4.34 -4.37 12.20
C ILE A 3 -5.33 -3.50 11.44
N LEU A 4 -6.59 -3.94 11.35
CA LEU A 4 -7.67 -3.10 10.81
C LEU A 4 -8.28 -2.29 11.95
N LYS A 5 -8.21 -0.96 11.89
CA LYS A 5 -8.78 -0.11 12.95
C LYS A 5 -10.30 -0.31 13.04
N ASN A 6 -10.84 -0.27 14.26
CA ASN A 6 -12.26 -0.48 14.60
C ASN A 6 -12.81 -1.91 14.45
N THR A 7 -11.96 -2.87 14.11
CA THR A 7 -12.27 -4.30 14.18
C THR A 7 -11.10 -4.93 14.92
N ASN A 8 -11.28 -5.70 16.00
CA ASN A 8 -10.17 -6.38 16.70
C ASN A 8 -9.57 -7.54 15.85
N ILE A 9 -9.38 -7.30 14.56
CA ILE A 9 -8.90 -8.21 13.54
C ILE A 9 -7.44 -7.91 13.31
N GLU A 10 -6.61 -8.91 13.57
CA GLU A 10 -5.18 -8.85 13.41
C GLU A 10 -4.72 -10.02 12.54
N VAL A 11 -3.70 -9.78 11.73
CA VAL A 11 -3.08 -10.84 10.93
C VAL A 11 -1.56 -10.72 10.94
N ILE A 12 -0.91 -11.87 11.11
CA ILE A 12 0.54 -12.00 10.99
C ILE A 12 0.87 -12.22 9.52
N LEU A 13 1.72 -11.36 8.97
CA LEU A 13 2.16 -11.43 7.59
C LEU A 13 3.60 -11.95 7.53
N SER A 14 3.89 -12.80 6.55
CA SER A 14 5.26 -13.15 6.19
C SER A 14 6.05 -11.95 5.67
N LYS A 15 7.37 -12.09 5.52
CA LYS A 15 8.26 -11.03 5.03
C LYS A 15 7.83 -10.47 3.67
N ASN A 16 7.51 -11.33 2.71
CA ASN A 16 7.08 -10.89 1.37
C ASN A 16 5.68 -10.29 1.37
N GLN A 17 4.77 -10.82 2.20
CA GLN A 17 3.43 -10.24 2.35
C GLN A 17 3.51 -8.84 2.98
N THR A 18 4.38 -8.65 3.97
CA THR A 18 4.65 -7.35 4.57
C THR A 18 5.17 -6.38 3.53
N LYS A 19 6.18 -6.77 2.74
CA LYS A 19 6.69 -5.93 1.64
C LYS A 19 5.61 -5.57 0.62
N LEU A 20 4.76 -6.54 0.23
CA LEU A 20 3.63 -6.27 -0.66
C LEU A 20 2.70 -5.21 -0.05
N MET A 21 2.29 -5.35 1.21
CA MET A 21 1.45 -4.34 1.87
C MET A 21 2.14 -2.97 1.93
N THR A 22 3.45 -2.94 2.21
CA THR A 22 4.25 -1.70 2.18
C THR A 22 4.23 -1.05 0.80
N CYS A 23 4.33 -1.81 -0.29
CA CYS A 23 4.19 -1.24 -1.65
C CYS A 23 2.84 -0.56 -1.81
N LEU A 24 1.75 -1.25 -1.48
CA LEU A 24 0.40 -0.74 -1.72
C LEU A 24 0.06 0.45 -0.81
N ILE A 25 0.56 0.48 0.43
CA ILE A 25 0.41 1.62 1.35
C ILE A 25 1.13 2.87 0.82
N ASN A 26 2.29 2.69 0.19
CA ASN A 26 3.06 3.76 -0.44
C ASN A 26 2.65 4.05 -1.89
N GLU A 27 1.49 3.55 -2.33
CA GLU A 27 0.95 3.73 -3.68
C GLU A 27 1.88 3.20 -4.81
N ILE A 28 2.79 2.28 -4.49
CA ILE A 28 3.56 1.52 -5.49
C ILE A 28 2.65 0.42 -6.03
N ASN A 29 1.94 0.74 -7.11
CA ASN A 29 0.83 -0.05 -7.62
C ASN A 29 1.19 -0.90 -8.85
N GLU A 30 2.24 -0.55 -9.59
CA GLU A 30 2.63 -1.25 -10.82
C GLU A 30 3.20 -2.63 -10.52
N LYS A 31 2.75 -3.65 -11.28
CA LYS A 31 3.24 -5.04 -11.12
C LYS A 31 4.77 -5.10 -11.18
N LYS A 32 5.39 -4.37 -12.12
CA LYS A 32 6.85 -4.38 -12.31
C LYS A 32 7.57 -3.79 -11.10
N ASP A 33 7.10 -2.66 -10.59
CA ASP A 33 7.72 -1.97 -9.45
C ASP A 33 7.54 -2.76 -8.16
N ILE A 34 6.37 -3.35 -7.95
CA ILE A 34 6.13 -4.25 -6.81
C ILE A 34 7.09 -5.45 -6.87
N ILE A 35 7.23 -6.09 -8.03
CA ILE A 35 8.15 -7.23 -8.21
C ILE A 35 9.59 -6.80 -7.91
N ASN A 36 10.03 -5.67 -8.47
CA ASN A 36 11.37 -5.13 -8.27
C ASN A 36 11.63 -4.80 -6.80
N TYR A 37 10.68 -4.19 -6.10
CA TYR A 37 10.80 -3.86 -4.69
C TYR A 37 10.93 -5.11 -3.80
N ILE A 38 10.13 -6.15 -4.07
CA ILE A 38 10.11 -7.34 -3.22
C ILE A 38 11.34 -8.21 -3.45
N TRP A 39 11.75 -8.41 -4.72
CA TRP A 39 12.75 -9.41 -5.12
C TRP A 39 14.06 -8.85 -5.69
N ASN A 40 14.19 -7.52 -5.86
CA ASN A 40 15.40 -6.78 -6.21
C ASN A 40 16.38 -7.51 -7.17
N GLY A 41 16.08 -7.51 -8.47
CA GLY A 41 17.01 -8.00 -9.50
C GLY A 41 17.08 -9.53 -9.69
N LYS A 42 16.23 -10.32 -9.02
CA LYS A 42 16.11 -11.77 -9.28
C LYS A 42 15.49 -12.05 -10.67
N ASN A 43 15.71 -13.28 -11.17
CA ASN A 43 15.20 -13.75 -12.47
C ASN A 43 13.70 -13.45 -12.69
N ARG A 44 13.40 -12.57 -13.66
CA ARG A 44 12.05 -12.02 -13.92
C ARG A 44 10.95 -13.08 -14.05
N LYS A 45 11.19 -14.14 -14.83
CA LYS A 45 10.18 -15.19 -15.10
C LYS A 45 9.78 -15.95 -13.83
N SER A 46 10.73 -16.25 -12.96
CA SER A 46 10.47 -16.91 -11.67
C SER A 46 9.75 -15.98 -10.69
N THR A 47 10.09 -14.69 -10.70
CA THR A 47 9.47 -13.69 -9.81
C THR A 47 8.04 -13.35 -10.20
N GLU A 48 7.64 -13.45 -11.48
CA GLU A 48 6.25 -13.23 -11.89
C GLU A 48 5.29 -14.31 -11.37
N ASN A 49 5.69 -15.59 -11.47
CA ASN A 49 4.91 -16.68 -10.88
C ASN A 49 4.84 -16.54 -9.36
N SER A 50 5.96 -16.17 -8.74
CA SER A 50 6.02 -15.90 -7.30
C SER A 50 5.12 -14.74 -6.88
N TYR A 51 5.03 -13.70 -7.71
CA TYR A 51 4.13 -12.55 -7.50
C TYR A 51 2.67 -12.99 -7.53
N GLY A 52 2.23 -13.72 -8.56
CA GLY A 52 0.85 -14.20 -8.64
C GLY A 52 0.44 -15.02 -7.41
N GLN A 53 1.32 -15.94 -6.98
CA GLN A 53 1.10 -16.74 -5.78
C GLN A 53 1.10 -15.90 -4.50
N LEU A 54 2.02 -14.94 -4.38
CA LEU A 54 2.09 -14.04 -3.23
C LEU A 54 0.79 -13.25 -3.09
N VAL A 55 0.28 -12.69 -4.19
CA VAL A 55 -0.95 -11.90 -4.21
C VAL A 55 -2.15 -12.76 -3.84
N TYR A 56 -2.31 -13.92 -4.48
CA TYR A 56 -3.39 -14.86 -4.16
C TYR A 56 -3.37 -15.26 -2.68
N LYS A 57 -2.22 -15.72 -2.17
CA LYS A 57 -2.06 -16.12 -0.77
C LYS A 57 -2.33 -14.97 0.19
N THR A 58 -1.94 -13.74 -0.16
CA THR A 58 -2.21 -12.55 0.66
C THR A 58 -3.71 -12.26 0.72
N LYS A 59 -4.40 -12.23 -0.42
CA LYS A 59 -5.86 -12.01 -0.45
C LYS A 59 -6.61 -13.09 0.33
N THR A 60 -6.28 -14.37 0.12
CA THR A 60 -6.88 -15.48 0.85
C THR A 60 -6.63 -15.39 2.36
N LEU A 61 -5.41 -15.05 2.76
CA LEU A 61 -5.07 -14.89 4.18
C LEU A 61 -5.88 -13.77 4.83
N LEU A 62 -5.99 -12.62 4.15
CA LEU A 62 -6.77 -11.48 4.64
C LEU A 62 -8.25 -11.85 4.78
N VAL A 63 -8.87 -12.40 3.74
CA VAL A 63 -10.29 -12.81 3.78
C VAL A 63 -10.54 -13.84 4.87
N LYS A 64 -9.65 -14.84 5.03
CA LYS A 64 -9.78 -15.86 6.08
C LYS A 64 -9.76 -15.27 7.50
N ASN A 65 -9.10 -14.13 7.71
CA ASN A 65 -9.05 -13.44 9.00
C ASN A 65 -10.14 -12.36 9.13
N GLY A 66 -11.10 -12.27 8.20
CA GLY A 66 -12.24 -11.35 8.30
C GLY A 66 -11.99 -9.97 7.67
N PHE A 67 -10.92 -9.79 6.90
CA PHE A 67 -10.74 -8.58 6.11
C PHE A 67 -11.66 -8.60 4.87
N PRO A 68 -12.08 -7.41 4.37
CA PRO A 68 -12.88 -7.32 3.15
C PRO A 68 -12.19 -7.96 1.94
N GLN A 69 -12.97 -8.66 1.11
CA GLN A 69 -12.46 -9.34 -0.10
C GLN A 69 -11.85 -8.36 -1.11
N ASP A 70 -12.38 -7.15 -1.16
CA ASP A 70 -11.96 -6.07 -2.03
C ASP A 70 -10.91 -5.16 -1.39
N LEU A 71 -10.35 -5.50 -0.21
CA LEU A 71 -9.29 -4.71 0.43
C LEU A 71 -8.08 -4.51 -0.51
N ILE A 72 -7.68 -5.56 -1.24
CA ILE A 72 -6.68 -5.48 -2.31
C ILE A 72 -7.39 -5.66 -3.65
N MET A 73 -7.47 -4.58 -4.43
CA MET A 73 -8.07 -4.59 -5.75
C MET A 73 -7.02 -4.86 -6.81
N THR A 74 -7.44 -5.57 -7.86
CA THR A 74 -6.61 -5.77 -9.05
C THR A 74 -6.97 -4.71 -10.07
N ILE A 75 -5.97 -3.96 -10.52
CA ILE A 75 -6.12 -3.02 -11.63
C ILE A 75 -5.71 -3.79 -12.88
N SER A 76 -6.67 -4.06 -13.77
CA SER A 76 -6.41 -4.77 -15.03
C SER A 76 -5.23 -4.13 -15.76
N THR A 77 -4.36 -4.98 -16.33
CA THR A 77 -3.13 -4.63 -17.07
C THR A 77 -2.07 -3.77 -16.35
N TYR A 78 -2.34 -3.28 -15.14
CA TYR A 78 -1.46 -2.35 -14.42
C TYR A 78 -0.81 -2.99 -13.18
N GLY A 79 -1.62 -3.54 -12.27
CA GLY A 79 -1.12 -4.11 -11.02
C GLY A 79 -2.16 -4.21 -9.91
N LEU A 80 -1.85 -3.67 -8.74
CA LEU A 80 -2.66 -3.79 -7.52
C LEU A 80 -2.76 -2.47 -6.79
N CYS A 81 -3.84 -2.27 -6.04
CA CYS A 81 -3.96 -1.17 -5.10
C CYS A 81 -4.78 -1.59 -3.87
N LEU A 82 -4.70 -0.80 -2.81
CA LEU A 82 -5.64 -0.91 -1.69
C LEU A 82 -6.95 -0.20 -2.02
N ASN A 83 -8.07 -0.79 -1.61
CA ASN A 83 -9.34 -0.09 -1.66
C ASN A 83 -9.34 1.05 -0.63
N LYS A 84 -9.39 2.28 -1.16
CA LYS A 84 -9.34 3.54 -0.38
C LYS A 84 -10.52 3.67 0.59
N ASN A 85 -11.61 2.94 0.38
CA ASN A 85 -12.74 2.91 1.31
C ASN A 85 -12.35 2.36 2.69
N TYR A 86 -11.34 1.48 2.74
CA TYR A 86 -10.84 0.89 4.00
C TYR A 86 -9.56 1.55 4.51
N VAL A 87 -8.86 2.30 3.66
CA VAL A 87 -7.64 3.01 4.03
C VAL A 87 -7.99 4.44 4.36
N ARG A 88 -8.14 4.74 5.65
CA ARG A 88 -8.03 6.13 6.09
C ARG A 88 -6.58 6.54 5.93
N VAL A 89 -6.30 7.37 4.93
CA VAL A 89 -5.09 8.18 4.92
C VAL A 89 -5.17 9.00 6.20
N GLY A 90 -4.40 8.61 7.21
CA GLY A 90 -4.06 9.53 8.29
C GLY A 90 -3.36 10.67 7.58
N CYS A 91 -4.05 11.80 7.44
CA CYS A 91 -3.41 13.01 6.98
C CYS A 91 -2.32 13.30 8.00
N SER A 92 -1.08 12.92 7.70
CA SER A 92 0.07 13.55 8.34
C SER A 92 -0.03 15.00 7.91
N GLN A 93 -0.62 15.82 8.77
CA GLN A 93 -0.61 17.27 8.66
C GLN A 93 0.83 17.76 8.76
N HIS A 94 1.62 17.55 7.71
CA HIS A 94 2.89 18.24 7.44
C HIS A 94 2.88 18.81 6.02
N LYS A 95 1.73 19.33 5.61
CA LYS A 95 1.63 20.38 4.60
C LYS A 95 1.08 21.66 5.25
N CYS A 96 1.72 22.10 6.33
CA CYS A 96 1.76 23.53 6.64
C CYS A 96 3.08 24.06 6.11
N MET A 97 3.14 24.30 4.80
CA MET A 97 4.15 25.22 4.28
C MET A 97 3.73 26.59 4.80
N VAL A 98 4.44 27.09 5.81
CA VAL A 98 4.27 28.45 6.33
C VAL A 98 4.62 29.40 5.18
N MET A 99 3.61 30.03 4.60
CA MET A 99 3.81 31.16 3.70
C MET A 99 4.06 32.37 4.59
N ILE A 100 5.31 32.83 4.65
CA ILE A 100 5.60 34.18 5.17
C ILE A 100 5.08 35.14 4.10
N TYR A 101 3.86 35.64 4.29
CA TYR A 101 3.43 36.86 3.64
C TYR A 101 4.09 38.00 4.41
N ASN A 102 5.18 38.56 3.86
CA ASN A 102 5.56 39.91 4.23
C ASN A 102 4.49 40.83 3.66
N ASP A 103 3.53 41.21 4.49
CA ASP A 103 2.60 42.29 4.16
C ASP A 103 3.38 43.62 4.14
N PRO A 104 3.29 44.41 3.06
CA PRO A 104 3.98 45.68 2.93
C PRO A 104 3.16 46.77 3.64
N VAL A 105 3.65 47.28 4.76
CA VAL A 105 3.06 48.44 5.40
C VAL A 105 4.19 49.21 6.11
N TYR A 106 4.48 50.49 5.86
CA TYR A 106 3.62 51.61 5.48
C TYR A 106 4.40 52.62 4.62
N PHE A 107 3.69 53.29 3.71
CA PHE A 107 4.03 54.66 3.30
C PHE A 107 3.88 55.58 4.51
N LEU A 108 4.96 56.30 4.85
CA LEU A 108 5.00 57.73 5.17
C LEU A 108 6.47 58.19 5.19
#